data_AF-A0A523QTK7-F1
#
_entry.id   AF-A0A523QTK7-F1
#
_cell.length_a   1.000
_cell.length_b   1.000
_cell.length_c   1.000
_cell.angle_alpha   90.00
_cell.angle_beta   90.00
_cell.angle_gamma   90.00
#
_symmetry.space_group_name_H-M   'P 1'
#
loop_
_entity.id
_entity.type
_entity.pdbx_description
1 polymer ?
#
loop_
_entity_poly.entity_id
_entity_poly.type
_entity_poly.pdbx_seq_one_letter_code
_entity_poly.pdbx_strand_id
1 'polypeptide(L)'
;MSIVELIKQGKFVVTAEIGPPKGVDIQEMLETAEVMRGRVDAINATDQQSSAMRLGSLATCCILKQKGLEPVFQVTCRDRNRIALQSDLLSASVLGIENVLCLTGDHVSLGDHPQAKPVFDLDSVSLLQAAKEK
;
A
#
# COMPACT_ATOMS: atom_id res chain seq x y z
N MET A 1 -2.43 -12.94 13.47
CA MET A 1 -2.84 -11.86 14.38
C MET A 1 -2.67 -10.57 13.61
N SER A 2 -3.68 -9.70 13.67
CA SER A 2 -3.64 -8.40 12.98
C SER A 2 -2.68 -7.43 13.71
N ILE A 3 -2.20 -6.40 13.01
CA ILE A 3 -1.37 -5.36 13.60
C ILE A 3 -2.09 -4.70 14.79
N VAL A 4 -3.41 -4.47 14.66
CA VAL A 4 -4.24 -3.86 15.71
C VAL A 4 -4.27 -4.73 16.97
N GLU A 5 -4.35 -6.06 16.83
CA GLU A 5 -4.31 -6.98 17.98
C GLU A 5 -2.96 -6.92 18.70
N LEU A 6 -1.85 -6.91 17.96
CA LEU A 6 -0.51 -6.83 18.53
C LEU A 6 -0.32 -5.54 19.33
N ILE A 7 -0.77 -4.40 18.78
CA ILE A 7 -0.71 -3.09 19.47
C ILE A 7 -1.56 -3.11 20.74
N LYS A 8 -2.79 -3.65 20.67
CA LYS A 8 -3.69 -3.75 21.85
C LYS A 8 -3.11 -4.61 22.97
N GLN A 9 -2.28 -5.59 22.63
CA GLN A 9 -1.57 -6.44 23.61
C GLN A 9 -0.31 -5.78 24.19
N GLY A 10 0.02 -4.55 23.77
CA GLY A 10 1.22 -3.86 24.22
C GLY A 10 2.52 -4.38 23.59
N LYS A 11 2.43 -5.17 22.51
CA LYS A 11 3.62 -5.62 21.77
C LYS A 11 4.24 -4.44 21.03
N PHE A 12 5.57 -4.36 21.05
CA PHE A 12 6.30 -3.46 20.15
C PHE A 12 6.24 -4.03 18.72
N VAL A 13 5.50 -3.37 17.84
CA VAL A 13 5.30 -3.80 16.45
C VAL A 13 6.46 -3.33 15.58
N VAL A 14 7.08 -4.25 14.84
CA VAL A 14 8.13 -3.96 13.87
C VAL A 14 7.59 -4.14 12.47
N THR A 15 7.76 -3.13 11.61
CA THR A 15 7.37 -3.23 10.20
C THR A 15 8.57 -2.92 9.30
N ALA A 16 8.54 -3.45 8.08
CA ALA A 16 9.45 -3.06 7.02
C ALA A 16 8.66 -2.53 5.81
N GLU A 17 9.37 -1.92 4.87
CA GLU A 17 8.80 -1.45 3.61
C GLU A 17 9.36 -2.26 2.45
N ILE A 18 8.52 -2.50 1.44
CA ILE A 18 8.93 -3.08 0.18
C ILE A 18 8.43 -2.23 -0.99
N GLY A 19 9.37 -1.89 -1.88
CA GLY A 19 9.08 -1.18 -3.12
C GLY A 19 8.72 -2.16 -4.23
N PRO A 20 7.53 -2.06 -4.85
CA PRO A 20 7.21 -2.87 -6.02
C PRO A 20 8.16 -2.57 -7.19
N PRO A 21 8.43 -3.56 -8.07
CA PRO A 21 9.35 -3.39 -9.19
C PRO A 21 8.75 -2.51 -10.29
N LYS A 22 9.61 -2.10 -11.23
CA LYS A 22 9.18 -1.58 -12.53
C LYS A 22 8.98 -2.75 -13.48
N GLY A 23 7.75 -2.95 -13.94
CA GLY A 23 7.39 -4.06 -14.83
C GLY A 23 6.81 -5.26 -14.09
N VAL A 24 6.86 -6.41 -14.75
CA VAL A 24 6.16 -7.64 -14.31
C VAL A 24 7.06 -8.68 -13.67
N ASP A 25 8.38 -8.52 -13.75
CA ASP A 25 9.32 -9.38 -13.03
C ASP A 25 9.36 -8.97 -11.55
N ILE A 26 8.94 -9.89 -10.70
CA ILE A 26 8.78 -9.68 -9.26
C ILE A 26 9.78 -10.51 -8.43
N GLN A 27 10.75 -11.20 -9.05
CA GLN A 27 11.60 -12.14 -8.32
C GLN A 27 12.38 -11.49 -7.16
N GLU A 28 13.05 -10.36 -7.42
CA GLU A 28 13.80 -9.62 -6.40
C GLU A 28 12.90 -9.13 -5.23
N MET A 29 11.68 -8.69 -5.56
CA MET A 29 10.69 -8.32 -4.55
C MET A 29 10.30 -9.53 -3.68
N LEU A 30 10.12 -10.71 -4.28
CA LEU A 30 9.80 -11.93 -3.53
C LEU A 30 10.95 -12.40 -2.64
N GLU A 31 12.19 -12.32 -3.13
CA GLU A 31 13.39 -12.64 -2.35
C GLU A 31 13.53 -11.70 -1.15
N THR A 32 13.32 -10.39 -1.37
CA THR A 32 13.35 -9.38 -0.31
C THR A 32 12.27 -9.63 0.74
N ALA A 33 11.04 -9.94 0.32
CA ALA A 33 9.94 -10.27 1.22
C ALA A 33 10.22 -11.52 2.05
N GLU A 34 10.90 -12.51 1.48
CA GLU A 34 11.27 -13.74 2.18
C GLU A 34 12.33 -13.50 3.26
N VAL A 35 13.32 -12.62 3.01
CA VAL A 35 14.30 -12.21 4.02
C VAL A 35 13.63 -11.58 5.25
N MET A 36 12.48 -10.91 5.07
CA MET A 36 11.71 -10.29 6.15
C MET A 36 10.86 -11.29 6.95
N ARG A 37 10.67 -12.53 6.46
CA ARG A 37 9.82 -13.52 7.10
C ARG A 37 10.29 -13.80 8.53
N GLY A 38 9.35 -13.72 9.47
CA GLY A 38 9.60 -13.95 10.89
C GLY A 38 10.45 -12.87 11.58
N ARG A 39 10.84 -11.80 10.86
CA ARG A 39 11.61 -10.66 11.42
C ARG A 39 10.74 -9.42 11.62
N VAL A 40 9.64 -9.31 10.88
CA VAL A 40 8.70 -8.18 10.94
C VAL A 40 7.28 -8.70 11.15
N ASP A 41 6.46 -7.88 11.79
CA ASP A 41 5.05 -8.14 12.03
C ASP A 41 4.19 -7.81 10.80
N ALA A 42 4.62 -6.86 9.96
CA ALA A 42 3.96 -6.51 8.71
C ALA A 42 4.91 -5.86 7.69
N ILE A 43 4.51 -5.87 6.43
CA ILE A 43 5.26 -5.31 5.30
C ILE A 43 4.41 -4.24 4.60
N ASN A 44 4.90 -3.01 4.59
CA ASN A 44 4.31 -1.91 3.85
C ASN A 44 4.63 -2.06 2.36
N ALA A 45 3.61 -2.25 1.53
CA ALA A 45 3.77 -2.23 0.08
C ALA A 45 3.59 -0.80 -0.40
N THR A 46 4.65 -0.19 -0.96
CA THR A 46 4.56 1.20 -1.41
C THR A 46 3.68 1.34 -2.65
N ASP A 47 2.98 2.47 -2.77
CA ASP A 47 2.19 2.80 -3.95
C ASP A 47 2.89 3.85 -4.80
N GLN A 48 3.51 3.39 -5.91
CA GLN A 48 4.20 4.25 -6.88
C GLN A 48 5.23 5.19 -6.19
N GLN A 49 6.17 4.59 -5.44
CA GLN A 49 7.18 5.31 -4.67
C GLN A 49 7.88 6.39 -5.51
N SER A 50 8.04 7.59 -4.92
CA SER A 50 8.63 8.77 -5.58
C SER A 50 7.88 9.20 -6.85
N SER A 51 6.57 8.96 -6.90
CA SER A 51 5.72 9.22 -8.07
C SER A 51 6.16 8.49 -9.35
N ALA A 52 6.93 7.39 -9.20
CA ALA A 52 7.42 6.61 -10.32
C ALA A 52 6.51 5.42 -10.63
N MET A 53 6.23 5.18 -11.91
CA MET A 53 5.40 4.06 -12.35
C MET A 53 6.05 2.71 -11.99
N ARG A 54 5.32 1.92 -11.22
CA ARG A 54 5.68 0.62 -10.64
C ARG A 54 4.45 -0.28 -10.57
N LEU A 55 4.66 -1.57 -10.29
CA LEU A 55 3.58 -2.49 -9.96
C LEU A 55 2.70 -1.91 -8.82
N GLY A 56 1.38 -2.03 -8.97
CA GLY A 56 0.43 -1.49 -7.99
C GLY A 56 0.56 -2.11 -6.60
N SER A 57 0.38 -1.27 -5.58
CA SER A 57 0.47 -1.67 -4.17
C SER A 57 -0.54 -2.78 -3.82
N LEU A 58 -1.80 -2.67 -4.29
CA LEU A 58 -2.83 -3.69 -4.03
C LEU A 58 -2.45 -5.09 -4.54
N ALA A 59 -1.90 -5.17 -5.76
CA ALA A 59 -1.42 -6.44 -6.32
C ALA A 59 -0.25 -7.01 -5.50
N THR A 60 0.67 -6.14 -5.07
CA THR A 60 1.79 -6.49 -4.19
C THR A 60 1.28 -7.05 -2.86
N CYS A 61 0.30 -6.40 -2.23
CA CYS A 61 -0.33 -6.88 -1.00
C CYS A 61 -0.96 -8.26 -1.18
N CYS A 62 -1.66 -8.51 -2.29
CA CYS A 62 -2.25 -9.82 -2.57
C CYS A 62 -1.19 -10.91 -2.66
N ILE A 63 -0.08 -10.65 -3.36
CA ILE A 63 1.04 -11.58 -3.50
C ILE A 63 1.69 -11.87 -2.14
N LEU A 64 1.91 -10.84 -1.31
CA LEU A 64 2.45 -10.99 0.04
C LEU A 64 1.52 -11.83 0.93
N LYS A 65 0.20 -11.56 0.87
CA LYS A 65 -0.82 -12.29 1.62
C LYS A 65 -0.86 -13.77 1.23
N GLN A 66 -0.79 -14.08 -0.07
CA GLN A 66 -0.71 -15.45 -0.58
C GLN A 66 0.54 -16.20 -0.08
N LYS A 67 1.63 -15.48 0.21
CA LYS A 67 2.85 -16.01 0.82
C LYS A 67 2.81 -16.05 2.35
N GLY A 68 1.66 -15.77 2.97
CA GLY A 68 1.48 -15.78 4.43
C GLY A 68 2.21 -14.64 5.14
N LEU A 69 2.51 -13.54 4.45
CA LEU A 69 3.04 -12.32 5.03
C LEU A 69 1.89 -11.33 5.24
N GLU A 70 1.97 -10.49 6.27
CA GLU A 70 0.92 -9.52 6.59
C GLU A 70 1.20 -8.18 5.87
N PRO A 71 0.42 -7.80 4.85
CA PRO A 71 0.68 -6.58 4.11
C PRO A 71 0.01 -5.35 4.76
N VAL A 72 0.62 -4.18 4.56
CA VAL A 72 -0.01 -2.87 4.71
C VAL A 72 -0.15 -2.24 3.34
N PHE A 73 -1.37 -2.02 2.91
CA PHE A 73 -1.72 -1.41 1.62
C PHE A 73 -1.54 0.09 1.70
N GLN A 74 -0.41 0.60 1.18
CA GLN A 74 -0.30 2.04 0.95
C GLN A 74 -1.16 2.41 -0.27
N VAL A 75 -1.91 3.51 -0.16
CA VAL A 75 -2.72 4.06 -1.25
C VAL A 75 -2.52 5.56 -1.32
N THR A 76 -2.13 6.05 -2.49
CA THR A 76 -1.85 7.47 -2.73
C THR A 76 -2.98 8.15 -3.49
N CYS A 77 -3.35 9.37 -3.06
CA CYS A 77 -4.40 10.18 -3.70
C CYS A 77 -3.92 10.97 -4.92
N ARG A 78 -2.61 11.07 -5.12
CA ARG A 78 -1.94 11.85 -6.20
C ARG A 78 -2.54 11.62 -7.58
N ASP A 79 -2.83 10.37 -7.94
CA ASP A 79 -3.14 9.96 -9.32
C ASP A 79 -4.51 9.26 -9.47
N ARG A 80 -5.34 9.23 -8.42
CA ARG A 80 -6.67 8.59 -8.41
C ARG A 80 -7.75 9.52 -7.87
N ASN A 81 -8.97 9.41 -8.41
CA ASN A 81 -10.14 10.14 -7.88
C ASN A 81 -10.82 9.33 -6.76
N ARG A 82 -11.80 9.93 -6.07
CA ARG A 82 -12.52 9.28 -4.97
C ARG A 82 -13.16 7.94 -5.34
N ILE A 83 -13.64 7.78 -6.58
CA ILE A 83 -14.30 6.55 -7.04
C ILE A 83 -13.27 5.43 -7.10
N ALA A 84 -12.13 5.68 -7.74
CA ALA A 84 -11.03 4.72 -7.82
C ALA A 84 -10.47 4.38 -6.43
N LEU A 85 -10.24 5.41 -5.59
CA LEU A 85 -9.72 5.22 -4.23
C LEU A 85 -10.66 4.38 -3.36
N GLN A 86 -11.96 4.68 -3.34
CA GLN A 86 -12.93 3.90 -2.56
C GLN A 86 -13.09 2.48 -3.14
N SER A 87 -13.06 2.34 -4.46
CA SER A 87 -13.07 1.02 -5.12
C SER A 87 -11.86 0.17 -4.72
N ASP A 88 -10.66 0.77 -4.64
CA ASP A 88 -9.44 0.08 -4.20
C ASP A 88 -9.54 -0.37 -2.73
N LEU A 89 -10.11 0.47 -1.85
CA LEU A 89 -10.35 0.11 -0.44
C LEU A 89 -11.34 -1.05 -0.29
N LEU A 90 -12.44 -1.03 -1.04
CA LEU A 90 -13.41 -2.13 -1.06
C LEU A 90 -12.78 -3.41 -1.59
N SER A 91 -11.98 -3.31 -2.65
CA SER A 91 -11.25 -4.44 -3.24
C SER A 91 -10.25 -5.04 -2.25
N ALA A 92 -9.47 -4.20 -1.57
CA ALA A 92 -8.55 -4.62 -0.53
C ALA A 92 -9.25 -5.41 0.58
N SER A 93 -10.40 -4.92 1.06
CA SER A 93 -11.22 -5.59 2.07
C SER A 93 -11.70 -6.97 1.60
N VAL A 94 -12.26 -7.09 0.39
CA VAL A 94 -12.69 -8.38 -0.20
C VAL A 94 -11.53 -9.37 -0.35
N LEU A 95 -10.32 -8.87 -0.62
CA LEU A 95 -9.10 -9.67 -0.76
C LEU A 95 -8.43 -10.01 0.59
N GLY A 96 -9.03 -9.64 1.72
CA GLY A 96 -8.53 -9.94 3.06
C GLY A 96 -7.33 -9.08 3.48
N ILE A 97 -7.21 -7.89 2.91
CA ILE A 97 -6.19 -6.89 3.29
C ILE A 97 -6.83 -5.91 4.26
N GLU A 98 -6.39 -5.98 5.52
CA GLU A 98 -7.03 -5.27 6.63
C GLU A 98 -6.26 -4.01 7.06
N ASN A 99 -4.99 -3.90 6.67
CA ASN A 99 -4.14 -2.76 7.05
C ASN A 99 -3.97 -1.83 5.85
N VAL A 100 -4.35 -0.57 6.02
CA VAL A 100 -4.28 0.47 4.97
C VAL A 100 -3.54 1.69 5.50
N LEU A 101 -2.66 2.24 4.68
CA LEU A 101 -2.00 3.53 4.91
C LEU A 101 -2.41 4.53 3.82
N CYS A 102 -3.26 5.49 4.20
CA CYS A 102 -3.72 6.56 3.31
C CYS A 102 -2.68 7.66 3.19
N LEU A 103 -2.29 8.00 1.96
CA LEU A 103 -1.26 8.99 1.67
C LEU A 103 -1.79 10.03 0.68
N THR A 104 -1.46 11.31 0.90
CA THR A 104 -1.74 12.34 -0.12
C THR A 104 -0.89 12.08 -1.37
N GLY A 105 0.38 11.70 -1.18
CA GLY A 105 1.34 11.44 -2.24
C GLY A 105 2.09 12.70 -2.68
N ASP A 106 3.29 12.49 -3.22
CA ASP A 106 4.14 13.55 -3.76
C ASP A 106 3.54 14.13 -5.06
N HIS A 107 4.03 15.26 -5.56
CA HIS A 107 3.57 15.76 -6.86
C HIS A 107 4.06 14.84 -8.00
N VAL A 108 3.24 14.65 -9.04
CA VAL A 108 3.57 13.78 -10.21
C VAL A 108 4.83 14.24 -10.96
N SER A 109 5.14 15.54 -10.91
CA SER A 109 6.32 16.12 -11.57
C SER A 109 7.66 15.65 -10.99
N LEU A 110 7.65 15.04 -9.79
CA LEU A 110 8.85 14.47 -9.18
C LEU A 110 9.15 13.04 -9.68
N GLY A 111 8.18 12.43 -10.36
CA GLY A 111 8.27 11.07 -10.86
C GLY A 111 8.83 10.96 -12.27
N ASP A 112 8.71 9.75 -12.82
CA ASP A 112 9.15 9.41 -14.17
C ASP A 112 8.10 9.72 -15.25
N HIS A 113 6.88 10.12 -14.86
CA HIS A 113 5.82 10.57 -15.76
C HIS A 113 5.37 12.01 -15.41
N PRO A 114 6.24 13.02 -15.56
CA PRO A 114 5.94 14.39 -15.13
C PRO A 114 4.79 15.06 -15.90
N GLN A 115 4.40 14.50 -17.05
CA GLN A 115 3.27 14.96 -17.88
C GLN A 115 1.92 14.33 -17.46
N ALA A 116 1.92 13.38 -16.52
CA ALA A 116 0.68 12.79 -16.02
C ALA A 116 -0.18 13.85 -15.32
N LYS A 117 -1.50 13.70 -15.39
CA LYS A 117 -2.41 14.63 -14.73
C LYS A 117 -2.40 14.38 -13.21
N PRO A 118 -2.08 15.38 -12.38
CA PRO A 118 -2.31 15.27 -10.94
C PRO A 118 -3.81 15.26 -10.67
N VAL A 119 -4.29 14.32 -9.86
CA VAL A 119 -5.72 14.16 -9.56
C VAL A 119 -6.06 14.83 -8.23
N PHE A 120 -5.48 14.38 -7.11
CA PHE A 120 -5.69 14.95 -5.76
C PHE A 120 -7.16 15.31 -5.44
N ASP A 121 -8.12 14.47 -5.87
CA ASP A 121 -9.54 14.67 -5.56
C ASP A 121 -9.81 14.54 -4.05
N LEU A 122 -8.98 13.74 -3.37
CA LEU A 122 -8.88 13.64 -1.93
C LEU A 122 -7.42 13.84 -1.51
N ASP A 123 -7.21 14.14 -0.23
CA ASP A 123 -5.94 14.02 0.47
C ASP A 123 -5.98 12.84 1.46
N SER A 124 -4.90 12.59 2.20
CA SER A 124 -4.84 11.50 3.17
C SER A 124 -5.94 11.58 4.25
N VAL A 125 -6.30 12.79 4.71
CA VAL A 125 -7.29 12.99 5.78
C VAL A 125 -8.71 12.74 5.28
N SER A 126 -9.05 13.28 4.12
CA SER A 126 -10.35 13.07 3.48
C SER A 126 -10.51 11.64 2.95
N LEU A 127 -9.43 10.98 2.52
CA LEU A 127 -9.46 9.54 2.23
C LEU A 127 -9.71 8.70 3.49
N LEU A 128 -9.10 9.05 4.63
CA LEU A 128 -9.41 8.40 5.92
C LEU A 128 -10.88 8.59 6.32
N GLN A 129 -11.49 9.72 5.98
CA GLN A 129 -12.91 9.96 6.22
C GLN A 129 -13.77 9.08 5.32
N ALA A 130 -13.50 9.06 4.01
CA ALA A 130 -14.19 8.19 3.06
C ALA A 130 -14.06 6.70 3.41
N ALA A 131 -12.91 6.25 3.91
CA ALA A 131 -12.69 4.87 4.33
C ALA A 131 -13.54 4.45 5.55
N LYS A 132 -14.09 5.41 6.31
CA LYS A 132 -14.94 5.16 7.48
C LYS A 132 -16.43 5.28 7.19
N GLU A 133 -16.80 5.82 6.03
CA GLU A 133 -18.19 5.96 5.62
C GLU A 133 -18.78 4.58 5.32
N LYS A 134 -20.03 4.37 5.77
CA LYS A 134 -20.75 3.10 5.66
C LYS A 134 -21.52 3.00 4.35
#